data_AF-A0A1N6VDA5-F1
#
_entry.id   AF-A0A1N6VDA5-F1
#
_cell.length_a   1.000
_cell.length_b   1.000
_cell.length_c   1.000
_cell.angle_alpha   90.00
_cell.angle_beta   90.00
_cell.angle_gamma   90.00
#
_symmetry.space_group_name_H-M   'P 1'
#
loop_
_entity.id
_entity.type
_entity.pdbx_description
1 polymer ?
#
loop_
_entity_poly.entity_id
_entity_poly.type
_entity_poly.pdbx_seq_one_letter_code
_entity_poly.pdbx_strand_id
1 'polypeptide(L)'
;MDLAEAYEFLQLGAAASSEEVSSSFRRLLKEYHPDRNTSRSEWSHRMTVRLTEAHATVTEYLRREELPWESFIEEPSPEHAPSVETDEGFGYSLTLQGHIAELYDLLLDQIHDYYNYGMEKLHLREEGALRYRYRRTLRQMTDIVEGLALAAEWPGSALQYRQVGAIRDFAAAFYENMLIRPKKQQVFLGEDQKACQLYRQGADALDQSIREGVLGLQMEGGRVCPAARDMAERSFMVILARFPRSPHTAETLIKLYLLRALTGLCSFLESAAETA
;
A
#
# COMPACT_ATOMS: atom_id res chain seq x y z
N MET A 1 15.94 16.89 -10.01
CA MET A 1 16.41 18.20 -9.53
C MET A 1 17.74 18.01 -8.82
N ASP A 2 18.68 18.97 -8.89
CA ASP A 2 19.91 18.93 -8.08
C ASP A 2 19.64 19.48 -6.66
N LEU A 3 20.44 19.10 -5.68
CA LEU A 3 20.24 19.47 -4.27
C LEU A 3 20.27 20.98 -4.06
N ALA A 4 21.24 21.69 -4.66
CA ALA A 4 21.33 23.15 -4.55
C ALA A 4 20.08 23.83 -5.14
N GLU A 5 19.59 23.33 -6.28
CA GLU A 5 18.37 23.81 -6.92
C GLU A 5 17.14 23.52 -6.05
N ALA A 6 17.11 22.39 -5.34
CA ALA A 6 16.01 22.04 -4.44
C ALA A 6 15.95 22.95 -3.20
N TYR A 7 17.08 23.27 -2.57
CA TYR A 7 17.15 24.24 -1.47
C TYR A 7 16.74 25.66 -1.92
N GLU A 8 17.20 26.10 -3.10
CA GLU A 8 16.83 27.40 -3.66
C GLU A 8 15.32 27.45 -3.98
N PHE A 9 14.78 26.40 -4.59
CA PHE A 9 13.35 26.30 -4.91
C PHE A 9 12.49 26.31 -3.65
N LEU A 10 12.91 25.61 -2.61
CA LEU A 10 12.27 25.63 -1.29
C LEU A 10 12.55 26.91 -0.51
N GLN A 11 13.35 27.85 -1.03
CA GLN A 11 13.71 29.10 -0.37
C GLN A 11 14.33 28.88 1.02
N LEU A 12 15.22 27.89 1.11
CA LEU A 12 15.88 27.45 2.34
C LEU A 12 17.37 27.79 2.32
N GLY A 13 17.94 27.98 3.50
CA GLY A 13 19.40 28.02 3.68
C GLY A 13 20.01 26.61 3.59
N ALA A 14 21.29 26.53 3.26
CA ALA A 14 22.02 25.25 3.12
C ALA A 14 22.12 24.43 4.43
N ALA A 15 21.82 25.04 5.58
CA ALA A 15 21.80 24.39 6.90
C ALA A 15 20.36 24.20 7.43
N ALA A 16 19.36 24.21 6.56
CA ALA A 16 17.96 24.13 6.99
C ALA A 16 17.62 22.76 7.60
N SER A 17 16.87 22.77 8.70
CA SER A 17 16.43 21.55 9.38
C SER A 17 15.26 20.88 8.66
N SER A 18 14.98 19.61 8.98
CA SER A 18 13.83 18.87 8.46
C SER A 18 12.48 19.59 8.73
N GLU A 19 12.38 20.28 9.87
CA GLU A 19 11.21 21.09 10.21
C GLU A 19 11.07 22.33 9.33
N GLU A 20 12.18 23.02 9.02
CA GLU A 20 12.20 24.18 8.13
C GLU A 20 11.86 23.77 6.69
N VAL A 21 12.35 22.61 6.24
CA VAL A 21 12.00 22.00 4.95
C VAL A 21 10.50 21.78 4.86
N SER A 22 9.91 21.14 5.87
CA SER A 22 8.49 20.86 5.96
C SER A 22 7.64 22.15 6.06
N SER A 23 8.14 23.17 6.73
CA SER A 23 7.48 24.48 6.85
C SER A 23 7.45 25.21 5.50
N SER A 24 8.59 25.29 4.81
CA SER A 24 8.67 25.99 3.53
C SER A 24 7.92 25.27 2.41
N PHE A 25 7.95 23.93 2.41
CA PHE A 25 7.14 23.12 1.50
C PHE A 25 5.65 23.44 1.65
N ARG A 26 5.12 23.46 2.88
CA ARG A 26 3.71 23.80 3.15
C ARG A 26 3.35 25.20 2.67
N ARG A 27 4.23 26.19 2.89
CA ARG A 27 4.02 27.57 2.43
C ARG A 27 3.94 27.66 0.91
N LEU A 28 4.89 27.05 0.20
CA LEU A 28 4.94 27.07 -1.26
C LEU A 28 3.81 26.25 -1.89
N LEU A 29 3.39 25.16 -1.23
CA LEU A 29 2.25 24.36 -1.70
C LEU A 29 0.96 25.19 -1.65
N LYS A 30 0.76 25.98 -0.59
CA LYS A 30 -0.37 26.93 -0.50
C LYS A 30 -0.32 28.00 -1.59
N GLU A 31 0.85 28.34 -2.11
CA GLU A 31 1.03 29.31 -3.20
C GLU A 31 0.76 28.68 -4.58
N TYR A 32 1.23 27.45 -4.80
CA TYR A 32 1.15 26.77 -6.09
C TYR A 32 -0.09 25.89 -6.27
N HIS A 33 -0.90 25.69 -5.23
CA HIS A 33 -2.07 24.80 -5.26
C HIS A 33 -3.00 25.09 -6.46
N PRO A 34 -3.44 24.06 -7.21
CA PRO A 34 -4.32 24.23 -8.37
C PRO A 34 -5.65 24.92 -8.00
N ASP A 35 -6.21 24.64 -6.82
CA ASP A 35 -7.46 25.28 -6.36
C ASP A 35 -7.37 26.79 -6.17
N ARG A 36 -6.18 27.34 -5.85
CA ARG A 36 -5.99 28.80 -5.76
C ARG A 36 -5.66 29.44 -7.10
N ASN A 37 -5.32 28.62 -8.09
CA ASN A 37 -4.80 29.04 -9.38
C ASN A 37 -5.60 28.39 -10.52
N THR A 38 -6.93 28.38 -10.39
CA THR A 38 -7.85 27.76 -11.35
C THR A 38 -7.72 28.33 -12.77
N SER A 39 -7.33 29.59 -12.91
CA SER A 39 -7.04 30.25 -14.20
C SER A 39 -5.68 29.87 -14.81
N ARG A 40 -4.82 29.19 -14.05
CA ARG A 40 -3.45 28.78 -14.44
C ARG A 40 -3.16 27.34 -14.00
N SER A 41 -4.13 26.44 -14.17
CA SER A 41 -4.06 25.06 -13.70
C SER A 41 -2.78 24.32 -14.14
N GLU A 42 -2.39 24.42 -15.42
CA GLU A 42 -1.15 23.80 -15.93
C GLU A 42 0.12 24.34 -15.24
N TRP A 43 0.19 25.64 -14.99
CA TRP A 43 1.32 26.25 -14.29
C TRP A 43 1.40 25.75 -12.85
N SER A 44 0.26 25.72 -12.15
CA SER A 44 0.16 25.24 -10.78
C SER A 44 0.48 23.77 -10.63
N HIS A 45 0.02 22.94 -11.56
CA HIS A 45 0.37 21.53 -11.60
C HIS A 45 1.89 21.35 -11.75
N ARG A 46 2.52 22.03 -12.73
CA ARG A 46 3.98 21.98 -12.91
C ARG A 46 4.76 22.48 -11.69
N MET A 47 4.30 23.55 -11.06
CA MET A 47 4.96 24.10 -9.86
C MET A 47 4.80 23.19 -8.66
N THR A 48 3.66 22.51 -8.52
CA THR A 48 3.40 21.53 -7.46
C THR A 48 4.24 20.27 -7.65
N VAL A 49 4.34 19.75 -8.88
CA VAL A 49 5.24 18.62 -9.20
C VAL A 49 6.69 18.99 -8.86
N ARG A 50 7.15 20.17 -9.29
CA ARG A 50 8.50 20.66 -9.00
C ARG A 50 8.74 20.84 -7.50
N LEU A 51 7.72 21.29 -6.75
CA LEU A 51 7.79 21.43 -5.30
C LEU A 51 7.93 20.07 -4.59
N THR A 52 7.18 19.06 -5.02
CA THR A 52 7.28 17.69 -4.48
C THR A 52 8.65 17.07 -4.77
N GLU A 53 9.18 17.27 -5.99
CA GLU A 53 10.53 16.82 -6.36
C GLU A 53 11.61 17.49 -5.50
N ALA A 54 11.51 18.80 -5.26
CA ALA A 54 12.45 19.55 -4.42
C ALA A 54 12.42 19.03 -2.98
N HIS A 55 11.23 18.84 -2.42
CA HIS A 55 11.05 18.31 -1.06
C HIS A 55 11.62 16.91 -0.91
N ALA A 56 11.30 15.99 -1.81
CA ALA A 56 11.83 14.63 -1.78
C ALA A 56 13.38 14.61 -1.83
N THR A 57 13.97 15.48 -2.66
CA THR A 57 15.43 15.58 -2.81
C THR A 57 16.11 16.05 -1.52
N VAL A 58 15.56 17.07 -0.85
CA VAL A 58 16.14 17.61 0.38
C VAL A 58 15.90 16.67 1.57
N THR A 59 14.71 16.08 1.69
CA THR A 59 14.39 15.14 2.78
C THR A 59 15.28 13.89 2.71
N GLU A 60 15.54 13.34 1.52
CA GLU A 60 16.45 12.20 1.38
C GLU A 60 17.90 12.56 1.73
N TYR A 61 18.34 13.78 1.40
CA TYR A 61 19.66 14.28 1.79
C TYR A 61 19.79 14.38 3.32
N LEU A 62 18.80 15.01 3.98
CA LEU A 62 18.78 15.14 5.44
C LEU A 62 18.73 13.78 6.13
N ARG A 63 17.89 12.85 5.64
CA ARG A 63 17.83 11.47 6.15
C ARG A 63 19.17 10.75 6.04
N ARG A 64 19.94 11.04 4.98
CA ARG A 64 21.27 10.44 4.76
C ARG A 64 22.35 11.08 5.64
N GLU A 65 22.26 12.37 5.93
CA GLU A 65 23.17 13.06 6.87
C GLU A 65 22.84 12.74 8.35
N GLU A 66 21.57 12.52 8.68
CA GLU A 66 21.09 12.15 10.03
C GLU A 66 21.41 10.70 10.43
N LEU A 67 22.15 9.93 9.62
CA LEU A 67 22.62 8.59 9.97
C LEU A 67 24.09 8.57 10.46
N PRO A 68 24.39 9.00 11.71
CA PRO A 68 25.41 8.35 12.52
C PRO A 68 24.90 6.97 12.98
N TRP A 69 25.77 5.98 12.82
CA TRP A 69 25.55 4.54 12.98
C TRP A 69 25.30 4.06 14.44
N GLU A 70 24.87 4.92 15.36
CA GLU A 70 24.62 4.56 16.77
C GLU A 70 23.47 5.36 17.39
N SER A 71 22.23 4.93 17.18
CA SER A 71 21.13 5.11 18.16
C SER A 71 19.85 4.47 17.64
N PHE A 72 19.79 3.13 17.75
CA PHE A 72 18.50 2.47 17.89
C PHE A 72 18.07 2.60 19.36
N ILE A 73 16.79 2.91 19.55
CA ILE A 73 16.02 2.96 20.81
C ILE A 73 16.00 4.34 21.49
N GLU A 74 14.97 5.13 21.18
CA GLU A 74 14.23 5.87 22.20
C GLU A 74 12.71 5.69 21.96
N GLU A 75 11.99 5.32 23.01
CA GLU A 75 10.52 5.24 23.03
C GLU A 75 9.91 6.66 23.00
N PRO A 76 8.75 6.87 22.36
CA PRO A 76 8.14 8.19 22.29
C PRO A 76 7.60 8.62 23.65
N SER A 77 8.19 9.70 24.20
CA SER A 77 7.71 10.38 25.40
C SER A 77 6.42 11.18 25.11
N PRO A 78 5.40 11.21 26.00
CA PRO A 78 4.07 11.71 25.68
C PRO A 78 3.91 13.25 25.69
N GLU A 79 4.98 14.02 25.89
CA GLU A 79 4.86 15.46 26.23
C GLU A 79 4.97 16.43 25.05
N HIS A 80 5.25 15.96 23.82
CA HIS A 80 5.34 16.83 22.63
C HIS A 80 4.23 16.52 21.62
N ALA A 81 2.98 16.78 21.99
CA ALA A 81 1.91 16.91 21.00
C ALA A 81 2.06 18.28 20.31
N PRO A 82 2.40 18.36 19.01
CA PRO A 82 2.38 19.63 18.30
C PRO A 82 0.94 20.14 18.25
N SER A 83 0.75 21.41 18.64
CA SER A 83 -0.54 22.10 18.50
C SER A 83 -0.89 22.19 17.01
N VAL A 84 -1.78 21.30 16.57
CA VAL A 84 -2.28 21.22 15.20
C VAL A 84 -3.22 22.40 14.96
N GLU A 85 -2.76 23.38 14.17
CA GLU A 85 -3.66 24.31 13.50
C GLU A 85 -4.51 23.50 12.51
N THR A 86 -5.75 23.22 12.88
CA THR A 86 -6.75 22.66 11.97
C THR A 86 -7.02 23.66 10.86
N ASP A 87 -6.60 23.34 9.64
CA ASP A 87 -6.90 24.14 8.43
C ASP A 87 -8.42 24.04 8.18
N GLU A 88 -9.19 25.02 8.69
CA GLU A 88 -10.66 25.06 8.74
C GLU A 88 -11.38 25.15 7.36
N GLY A 89 -10.73 24.79 6.26
CA GLY A 89 -11.31 24.88 4.91
C GLY A 89 -11.94 23.60 4.37
N PHE A 90 -11.26 22.45 4.51
CA PHE A 90 -11.60 21.25 3.71
C PHE A 90 -11.40 19.90 4.43
N GLY A 91 -10.96 19.91 5.69
CA GLY A 91 -10.73 18.68 6.46
C GLY A 91 -9.63 17.75 5.89
N TYR A 92 -8.90 18.17 4.87
CA TYR A 92 -7.82 17.40 4.27
C TYR A 92 -6.52 17.55 5.06
N SER A 93 -5.94 16.43 5.48
CA SER A 93 -4.78 16.39 6.37
C SER A 93 -3.53 15.95 5.63
N LEU A 94 -2.54 16.83 5.43
CA LEU A 94 -1.30 16.50 4.74
C LEU A 94 -0.45 15.49 5.50
N THR A 95 -0.47 15.53 6.84
CA THR A 95 0.24 14.58 7.70
C THR A 95 -0.35 13.18 7.54
N LEU A 96 -1.68 13.07 7.55
CA LEU A 96 -2.35 11.82 7.27
C LEU A 96 -2.05 11.34 5.84
N GLN A 97 -2.06 12.24 4.84
CA GLN A 97 -1.76 11.86 3.47
C GLN A 97 -0.35 11.29 3.31
N GLY A 98 0.66 11.97 3.88
CA GLY A 98 2.05 11.50 3.86
C GLY A 98 2.17 10.13 4.49
N HIS A 99 1.55 9.94 5.66
CA HIS A 99 1.58 8.65 6.35
C HIS A 99 0.87 7.53 5.57
N ILE A 100 -0.27 7.83 4.93
CA ILE A 100 -0.95 6.88 4.03
C ILE A 100 -0.03 6.46 2.88
N ALA A 101 0.67 7.42 2.26
CA ALA A 101 1.57 7.15 1.15
C ALA A 101 2.73 6.25 1.58
N GLU A 102 3.38 6.57 2.71
CA GLU A 102 4.46 5.75 3.28
C GLU A 102 4.02 4.29 3.55
N LEU A 103 2.85 4.11 4.18
CA LEU A 103 2.32 2.78 4.47
C LEU A 103 1.94 2.02 3.19
N TYR A 104 1.46 2.74 2.16
CA TYR A 104 1.13 2.15 0.87
C TYR A 104 2.38 1.71 0.11
N ASP A 105 3.43 2.52 0.09
CA ASP A 105 4.70 2.15 -0.54
C ASP A 105 5.32 0.92 0.15
N LEU A 106 5.32 0.91 1.49
CA LEU A 106 5.76 -0.27 2.26
C LEU A 106 4.94 -1.53 1.93
N LEU A 107 3.62 -1.39 1.76
CA LEU A 107 2.74 -2.49 1.34
C LEU A 107 3.14 -3.03 -0.04
N LEU A 108 3.35 -2.14 -1.01
CA LEU A 108 3.76 -2.52 -2.36
C LEU A 108 5.10 -3.25 -2.35
N ASP A 109 6.08 -2.76 -1.59
CA ASP A 109 7.38 -3.42 -1.40
C ASP A 109 7.22 -4.84 -0.84
N GLN A 110 6.36 -5.02 0.17
CA GLN A 110 6.13 -6.35 0.77
C GLN A 110 5.45 -7.31 -0.21
N ILE A 111 4.50 -6.84 -1.01
CA ILE A 111 3.82 -7.65 -2.03
C ILE A 111 4.80 -8.02 -3.14
N HIS A 112 5.62 -7.08 -3.58
CA HIS A 112 6.65 -7.29 -4.59
C HIS A 112 7.67 -8.35 -4.12
N ASP A 113 8.21 -8.21 -2.91
CA ASP A 113 9.09 -9.21 -2.31
C ASP A 113 8.41 -10.58 -2.23
N TYR A 114 7.15 -10.62 -1.79
CA TYR A 114 6.37 -11.84 -1.69
C TYR A 114 6.33 -12.62 -3.00
N TYR A 115 6.00 -11.96 -4.11
CA TYR A 115 5.91 -12.63 -5.41
C TYR A 115 7.27 -12.88 -6.05
N ASN A 116 8.26 -12.00 -5.88
CA ASN A 116 9.59 -12.19 -6.45
C ASN A 116 10.32 -13.42 -5.89
N TYR A 117 10.13 -13.69 -4.60
CA TYR A 117 10.69 -14.90 -3.98
C TYR A 117 9.81 -16.13 -4.14
N GLY A 118 8.70 -16.04 -4.90
CA GLY A 118 7.80 -17.16 -5.15
C GLY A 118 7.01 -17.62 -3.92
N MET A 119 6.83 -16.74 -2.92
CA MET A 119 6.22 -17.09 -1.63
C MET A 119 4.72 -17.39 -1.75
N GLU A 120 4.08 -17.16 -2.90
CA GLU A 120 2.75 -17.70 -3.22
C GLU A 120 2.72 -19.23 -3.17
N LYS A 121 3.86 -19.88 -3.44
CA LYS A 121 4.00 -21.33 -3.35
C LYS A 121 4.20 -21.73 -1.89
N LEU A 122 3.15 -22.28 -1.27
CA LEU A 122 3.10 -22.61 0.16
C LEU A 122 4.30 -23.42 0.68
N HIS A 123 4.84 -24.34 -0.11
CA HIS A 123 5.98 -25.18 0.30
C HIS A 123 7.27 -24.36 0.47
N LEU A 124 7.50 -23.33 -0.36
CA LEU A 124 8.70 -22.49 -0.29
C LEU A 124 8.76 -21.65 1.00
N ARG A 125 7.63 -21.43 1.67
CA ARG A 125 7.56 -20.67 2.94
C ARG A 125 8.21 -21.40 4.12
N GLU A 126 8.42 -22.71 4.00
CA GLU A 126 8.99 -23.53 5.06
C GLU A 126 10.48 -23.86 4.83
N GLU A 127 11.02 -23.48 3.67
CA GLU A 127 12.35 -23.91 3.21
C GLU A 127 13.44 -22.87 3.51
N GLY A 128 14.50 -23.31 4.18
CA GLY A 128 15.79 -22.61 4.29
C GLY A 128 15.70 -21.10 4.57
N ALA A 129 16.36 -20.31 3.71
CA ALA A 129 16.38 -18.85 3.81
C ALA A 129 15.03 -18.18 3.49
N LEU A 130 14.19 -18.83 2.66
CA LEU A 130 12.87 -18.30 2.30
C LEU A 130 11.93 -18.28 3.50
N ARG A 131 12.03 -19.25 4.41
CA ARG A 131 11.30 -19.22 5.69
C ARG A 131 11.57 -17.96 6.51
N TYR A 132 12.84 -17.52 6.56
CA TYR A 132 13.20 -16.31 7.29
C TYR A 132 12.64 -15.06 6.61
N ARG A 133 12.78 -14.97 5.28
CA ARG A 133 12.21 -13.87 4.47
C ARG A 133 10.70 -13.79 4.64
N TYR A 134 10.00 -14.91 4.51
CA TYR A 134 8.56 -15.00 4.70
C TYR A 134 8.12 -14.49 6.08
N ARG A 135 8.81 -14.88 7.15
CA ARG A 135 8.53 -14.40 8.52
C ARG A 135 8.83 -12.92 8.72
N ARG A 136 9.81 -12.38 7.99
CA ARG A 136 10.10 -10.95 7.98
C ARG A 136 8.97 -10.19 7.28
N THR A 137 8.59 -10.61 6.07
CA THR A 137 7.46 -10.03 5.31
C THR A 137 6.16 -10.09 6.11
N LEU A 138 5.86 -11.21 6.79
CA LEU A 138 4.69 -11.30 7.67
C LEU A 138 4.68 -10.24 8.78
N ARG A 139 5.81 -10.01 9.46
CA ARG A 139 5.91 -8.99 10.51
C ARG A 139 5.68 -7.60 9.95
N GLN A 140 6.34 -7.29 8.84
CA GLN A 140 6.17 -5.99 8.16
C GLN A 140 4.72 -5.78 7.71
N MET A 141 4.05 -6.83 7.21
CA MET A 141 2.62 -6.77 6.88
C MET A 141 1.75 -6.53 8.10
N THR A 142 2.08 -7.12 9.26
CA THR A 142 1.39 -6.82 10.53
C THR A 142 1.54 -5.35 10.91
N ASP A 143 2.77 -4.83 10.89
CA ASP A 143 3.07 -3.42 11.21
C ASP A 143 2.30 -2.46 10.27
N ILE A 144 2.19 -2.78 8.99
CA ILE A 144 1.42 -2.00 8.00
C ILE A 144 -0.08 -2.01 8.32
N VAL A 145 -0.65 -3.18 8.63
CA VAL A 145 -2.08 -3.30 8.96
C VAL A 145 -2.41 -2.53 10.24
N GLU A 146 -1.55 -2.61 11.25
CA GLU A 146 -1.69 -1.84 12.50
C GLU A 146 -1.52 -0.34 12.27
N GLY A 147 -0.52 0.07 11.48
CA GLY A 147 -0.30 1.47 11.10
C GLY A 147 -1.50 2.07 10.36
N LEU A 148 -2.09 1.33 9.42
CA LEU A 148 -3.31 1.77 8.71
C LEU A 148 -4.54 1.83 9.64
N ALA A 149 -4.61 0.96 10.65
CA ALA A 149 -5.68 1.03 11.65
C ALA A 149 -5.55 2.29 12.52
N LEU A 150 -4.33 2.64 12.95
CA LEU A 150 -4.06 3.87 13.70
C LEU A 150 -4.31 5.12 12.84
N ALA A 151 -3.89 5.10 11.57
CA ALA A 151 -4.13 6.20 10.63
C ALA A 151 -5.63 6.51 10.44
N ALA A 152 -6.50 5.51 10.60
CA ALA A 152 -7.95 5.70 10.53
C ALA A 152 -8.51 6.55 11.69
N GLU A 153 -7.77 6.68 12.79
CA GLU A 153 -8.15 7.49 13.96
C GLU A 153 -7.68 8.95 13.85
N TRP A 154 -6.78 9.25 12.91
CA TRP A 154 -6.22 10.58 12.72
C TRP A 154 -7.24 11.51 12.05
N PRO A 155 -7.17 12.84 12.29
CA PRO A 155 -8.04 13.79 11.63
C PRO A 155 -7.75 13.81 10.12
N GLY A 156 -8.82 13.69 9.32
CA GLY A 156 -8.71 13.61 7.87
C GLY A 156 -10.04 13.83 7.15
N SER A 157 -9.95 13.89 5.82
CA SER A 157 -11.12 14.09 4.97
C SER A 157 -11.82 12.76 4.67
N ALA A 158 -13.08 12.83 4.23
CA ALA A 158 -13.81 11.63 3.80
C ALA A 158 -13.11 10.88 2.66
N LEU A 159 -12.38 11.58 1.79
CA LEU A 159 -11.57 10.94 0.74
C LEU A 159 -10.41 10.14 1.35
N GLN A 160 -9.71 10.71 2.32
CA GLN A 160 -8.59 10.06 3.00
C GLN A 160 -9.04 8.85 3.82
N TYR A 161 -10.18 8.91 4.50
CA TYR A 161 -10.73 7.74 5.19
C TYR A 161 -11.15 6.63 4.23
N ARG A 162 -11.68 6.97 3.05
CA ARG A 162 -11.93 5.98 1.99
C ARG A 162 -10.63 5.37 1.48
N GLN A 163 -9.57 6.17 1.31
CA GLN A 163 -8.25 5.70 0.92
C GLN A 163 -7.67 4.72 1.96
N VAL A 164 -7.60 5.13 3.23
CA VAL A 164 -7.13 4.29 4.34
C VAL A 164 -7.93 3.00 4.40
N GLY A 165 -9.27 3.08 4.33
CA GLY A 165 -10.14 1.91 4.35
C GLY A 165 -9.84 0.93 3.23
N ALA A 166 -9.72 1.41 1.99
CA ALA A 166 -9.45 0.56 0.83
C ALA A 166 -8.07 -0.14 0.93
N ILE A 167 -7.03 0.60 1.34
CA ILE A 167 -5.68 0.06 1.51
C ILE A 167 -5.65 -0.94 2.68
N ARG A 168 -6.24 -0.59 3.83
CA ARG A 168 -6.28 -1.44 5.02
C ARG A 168 -7.00 -2.74 4.77
N ASP A 169 -8.18 -2.69 4.14
CA ASP A 169 -8.98 -3.89 3.87
C ASP A 169 -8.22 -4.85 2.93
N PHE A 170 -7.52 -4.31 1.93
CA PHE A 170 -6.66 -5.12 1.07
C PHE A 170 -5.44 -5.68 1.81
N ALA A 171 -4.71 -4.86 2.56
CA ALA A 171 -3.54 -5.28 3.33
C ALA A 171 -3.89 -6.39 4.34
N ALA A 172 -4.99 -6.24 5.08
CA ALA A 172 -5.48 -7.22 6.03
C ALA A 172 -5.89 -8.53 5.33
N ALA A 173 -6.63 -8.45 4.22
CA ALA A 173 -7.00 -9.63 3.45
C ALA A 173 -5.79 -10.36 2.85
N PHE A 174 -4.78 -9.61 2.42
CA PHE A 174 -3.53 -10.17 1.88
C PHE A 174 -2.75 -10.89 2.98
N TYR A 175 -2.63 -10.26 4.16
CA TYR A 175 -2.04 -10.87 5.35
C TYR A 175 -2.73 -12.18 5.74
N GLU A 176 -4.06 -12.21 5.81
CA GLU A 176 -4.82 -13.45 6.10
C GLU A 176 -4.57 -14.55 5.06
N ASN A 177 -4.47 -14.19 3.77
CA ASN A 177 -4.10 -15.13 2.71
C ASN A 177 -2.66 -15.65 2.86
N MET A 178 -1.72 -14.82 3.34
CA MET A 178 -0.38 -15.29 3.68
C MET A 178 -0.43 -16.34 4.81
N LEU A 179 -1.28 -16.17 5.82
CA LEU A 179 -1.38 -17.12 6.93
C LEU A 179 -1.87 -18.53 6.56
N ILE A 180 -2.39 -18.74 5.33
CA ILE A 180 -2.73 -20.06 4.81
C ILE A 180 -1.48 -20.96 4.86
N ARG A 181 -1.64 -22.14 5.47
CA ARG A 181 -0.55 -23.10 5.68
C ARG A 181 -0.54 -24.19 4.61
N PRO A 182 0.64 -24.73 4.24
CA PRO A 182 0.70 -25.91 3.40
C PRO A 182 -0.05 -27.07 4.07
N LYS A 183 -0.97 -27.70 3.33
CA LYS A 183 -1.54 -28.98 3.76
C LYS A 183 -0.48 -30.05 3.63
N LYS A 184 -0.25 -30.82 4.70
CA LYS A 184 0.53 -32.06 4.64
C LYS A 184 -0.06 -32.93 3.52
N GLN A 185 0.78 -33.61 2.75
CA GLN A 185 0.38 -34.44 1.60
C GLN A 185 -0.87 -35.28 1.93
N GLN A 186 -2.03 -34.77 1.52
CA GLN A 186 -3.30 -35.48 1.56
C GLN A 186 -3.53 -36.04 0.17
N VAL A 187 -3.77 -37.35 0.10
CA VAL A 187 -4.17 -38.00 -1.15
C VAL A 187 -5.64 -37.65 -1.37
N PHE A 188 -5.90 -36.73 -2.30
CA PHE A 188 -7.26 -36.38 -2.69
C PHE A 188 -7.78 -37.41 -3.70
N LEU A 189 -8.96 -37.96 -3.44
CA LEU A 189 -9.62 -38.93 -4.33
C LEU A 189 -10.97 -38.38 -4.79
N GLY A 190 -11.35 -38.68 -6.03
CA GLY A 190 -12.67 -38.36 -6.57
C GLY A 190 -12.98 -36.86 -6.61
N GLU A 191 -14.04 -36.44 -5.91
CA GLU A 191 -14.53 -35.05 -5.91
C GLU A 191 -13.54 -34.07 -5.29
N ASP A 192 -12.73 -34.51 -4.32
CA ASP A 192 -11.71 -33.67 -3.69
C ASP A 192 -10.60 -33.27 -4.67
N GLN A 193 -10.29 -34.13 -5.65
CA GLN A 193 -9.30 -33.81 -6.68
C GLN A 193 -9.80 -32.67 -7.59
N LYS A 194 -11.09 -32.69 -7.95
CA LYS A 194 -11.71 -31.62 -8.74
C LYS A 194 -11.74 -30.31 -7.96
N ALA A 195 -12.11 -30.36 -6.68
CA ALA A 195 -12.08 -29.18 -5.80
C ALA A 195 -10.66 -28.62 -5.65
N CYS A 196 -9.65 -29.48 -5.53
CA CYS A 196 -8.24 -29.07 -5.48
C CYS A 196 -7.76 -28.42 -6.79
N GLN A 197 -8.15 -28.94 -7.95
CA GLN A 197 -7.84 -28.34 -9.25
C GLN A 197 -8.48 -26.95 -9.40
N LEU A 198 -9.76 -26.82 -9.08
CA LEU A 198 -10.45 -25.52 -9.08
C LEU A 198 -9.82 -24.53 -8.10
N TYR A 199 -9.42 -25.00 -6.91
CA TYR A 199 -8.77 -24.15 -5.93
C TYR A 199 -7.45 -23.59 -6.45
N ARG A 200 -6.61 -24.45 -7.07
CA ARG A 200 -5.35 -24.02 -7.69
C ARG A 200 -5.59 -23.03 -8.82
N GLN A 201 -6.51 -23.36 -9.73
CA GLN A 201 -6.86 -22.47 -10.84
C GLN A 201 -7.32 -21.08 -10.33
N GLY A 202 -8.18 -21.05 -9.31
CA GLY A 202 -8.65 -19.81 -8.72
C GLY A 202 -7.52 -19.05 -8.00
N ALA A 203 -6.64 -19.76 -7.29
CA ALA A 203 -5.49 -19.17 -6.60
C ALA A 203 -4.50 -18.54 -7.60
N ASP A 204 -4.13 -19.27 -8.65
CA ASP A 204 -3.23 -18.79 -9.70
C ASP A 204 -3.82 -17.56 -10.41
N ALA A 205 -5.14 -17.58 -10.69
CA ALA A 205 -5.85 -16.44 -11.28
C ALA A 205 -5.88 -15.21 -10.36
N LEU A 206 -6.07 -15.42 -9.05
CA LEU A 206 -6.03 -14.35 -8.06
C LEU A 206 -4.63 -13.73 -7.96
N ASP A 207 -3.59 -14.56 -7.88
CA ASP A 207 -2.20 -14.09 -7.83
C ASP A 207 -1.83 -13.31 -9.10
N GLN A 208 -2.29 -13.76 -10.27
CA GLN A 208 -2.14 -13.00 -11.52
C GLN A 208 -2.86 -11.64 -11.45
N SER A 209 -4.10 -11.62 -10.95
CA SER A 209 -4.88 -10.39 -10.80
C SER A 209 -4.22 -9.40 -9.83
N ILE A 210 -3.55 -9.87 -8.77
CA ILE A 210 -2.83 -9.01 -7.84
C ILE A 210 -1.58 -8.43 -8.50
N ARG A 211 -0.80 -9.26 -9.21
CA ARG A 211 0.40 -8.81 -9.93
C ARG A 211 0.06 -7.76 -10.99
N GLU A 212 -0.97 -8.00 -11.80
CA GLU A 212 -1.37 -7.06 -12.86
C GLU A 212 -2.06 -5.81 -12.31
N GLY A 213 -2.88 -5.96 -11.27
CA GLY A 213 -3.56 -4.83 -10.62
C GLY A 213 -2.60 -3.99 -9.79
N VAL A 214 -2.16 -4.51 -8.64
CA VAL A 214 -1.44 -3.73 -7.62
C VAL A 214 -0.01 -3.40 -8.05
N LEU A 215 0.73 -4.36 -8.63
CA LEU A 215 2.11 -4.10 -9.06
C LEU A 215 2.16 -3.45 -10.45
N GLY A 216 1.21 -3.76 -11.34
CA GLY A 216 1.11 -3.13 -12.66
C GLY A 216 0.67 -1.66 -12.62
N LEU A 217 -0.05 -1.24 -11.58
CA LEU A 217 -0.47 0.15 -11.36
C LEU A 217 0.71 1.13 -11.25
N GLN A 218 1.82 0.73 -10.62
CA GLN A 218 3.03 1.56 -10.54
C GLN A 218 3.76 1.73 -11.88
N MET A 219 3.61 0.78 -12.81
CA MET A 219 4.48 0.69 -13.99
C MET A 219 3.83 1.23 -15.27
N GLU A 220 2.53 1.00 -15.51
CA GLU A 220 1.90 1.26 -16.82
C GLU A 220 0.44 1.77 -16.74
N GLY A 221 0.02 2.35 -15.61
CA GLY A 221 -1.38 2.72 -15.39
C GLY A 221 -2.29 1.48 -15.28
N GLY A 222 -1.75 0.42 -14.67
CA GLY A 222 -2.32 -0.91 -14.57
C GLY A 222 -3.82 -0.94 -14.31
N ARG A 223 -4.54 -1.70 -15.12
CA ARG A 223 -5.95 -2.02 -14.87
C ARG A 223 -6.01 -3.43 -14.31
N VAL A 224 -6.91 -3.67 -13.37
CA VAL A 224 -7.23 -5.06 -12.98
C VAL A 224 -7.64 -5.80 -14.24
N CYS A 225 -6.92 -6.87 -14.59
CA CYS A 225 -7.31 -7.71 -15.70
C CYS A 225 -8.65 -8.38 -15.38
N PRO A 226 -9.75 -7.99 -16.05
CA PRO A 226 -11.07 -8.49 -15.68
C PRO A 226 -11.16 -10.01 -15.85
N ALA A 227 -10.42 -10.56 -16.82
CA ALA A 227 -10.39 -11.99 -17.09
C ALA A 227 -9.79 -12.80 -15.93
N ALA A 228 -8.67 -12.36 -15.34
CA ALA A 228 -8.03 -13.06 -14.22
C ALA A 228 -8.92 -13.01 -12.97
N ARG A 229 -9.49 -11.83 -12.67
CA ARG A 229 -10.44 -11.62 -11.58
C ARG A 229 -11.67 -12.53 -11.70
N ASP A 230 -12.34 -12.51 -12.86
CA ASP A 230 -13.57 -13.27 -13.09
C ASP A 230 -13.30 -14.78 -13.08
N MET A 231 -12.12 -15.22 -13.53
CA MET A 231 -11.69 -16.62 -13.44
C MET A 231 -11.46 -17.06 -11.99
N ALA A 232 -10.84 -16.21 -11.17
CA ALA A 232 -10.66 -16.47 -9.74
C ALA A 232 -12.02 -16.61 -9.04
N GLU A 233 -12.90 -15.61 -9.23
CA GLU A 233 -14.24 -15.60 -8.64
C GLU A 233 -15.03 -16.85 -9.03
N ARG A 234 -15.11 -17.16 -10.32
CA ARG A 234 -15.85 -18.34 -10.81
C ARG A 234 -15.33 -19.63 -10.19
N SER A 235 -14.01 -19.82 -10.16
CA SER A 235 -13.38 -21.02 -9.60
C SER A 235 -13.74 -21.20 -8.13
N PHE A 236 -13.63 -20.13 -7.34
CA PHE A 236 -13.95 -20.14 -5.91
C PHE A 236 -15.45 -20.35 -5.65
N MET A 237 -16.33 -19.69 -6.40
CA MET A 237 -17.78 -19.85 -6.26
C MET A 237 -18.23 -21.28 -6.58
N VAL A 238 -17.62 -21.95 -7.56
CA VAL A 238 -17.89 -23.37 -7.84
C VAL A 238 -17.48 -24.26 -6.68
N ILE A 239 -16.35 -23.99 -6.01
CA ILE A 239 -15.93 -24.74 -4.80
C ILE A 239 -16.98 -24.61 -3.71
N LEU A 240 -17.42 -23.38 -3.39
CA LEU A 240 -18.40 -23.15 -2.33
C LEU A 240 -19.76 -23.79 -2.65
N ALA A 241 -20.20 -23.72 -3.92
CA ALA A 241 -21.50 -24.22 -4.33
C ALA A 241 -21.55 -25.75 -4.48
N ARG A 242 -20.50 -26.37 -5.03
CA ARG A 242 -20.50 -27.80 -5.40
C ARG A 242 -19.69 -28.68 -4.47
N PHE A 243 -18.73 -28.10 -3.75
CA PHE A 243 -17.82 -28.84 -2.88
C PHE A 243 -17.77 -28.24 -1.47
N PRO A 244 -18.90 -27.98 -0.79
CA PRO A 244 -18.93 -27.26 0.49
C PRO A 244 -18.16 -27.98 1.60
N ARG A 245 -18.01 -29.31 1.51
CA ARG A 245 -17.23 -30.14 2.44
C ARG A 245 -15.76 -30.30 2.08
N SER A 246 -15.31 -29.67 0.99
CA SER A 246 -13.91 -29.72 0.57
C SER A 246 -13.02 -29.16 1.69
N PRO A 247 -11.82 -29.73 1.89
CA PRO A 247 -10.85 -29.14 2.80
C PRO A 247 -10.42 -27.73 2.36
N HIS A 248 -10.68 -27.33 1.11
CA HIS A 248 -10.34 -26.01 0.57
C HIS A 248 -11.41 -24.94 0.81
N THR A 249 -12.59 -25.27 1.37
CA THR A 249 -13.68 -24.31 1.57
C THR A 249 -13.26 -23.10 2.40
N ALA A 250 -12.58 -23.30 3.54
CA ALA A 250 -12.14 -22.20 4.40
C ALA A 250 -11.12 -21.28 3.70
N GLU A 251 -10.13 -21.87 3.04
CA GLU A 251 -9.11 -21.12 2.27
C GLU A 251 -9.73 -20.37 1.08
N THR A 252 -10.77 -20.95 0.47
CA THR A 252 -11.53 -20.33 -0.61
C THR A 252 -12.24 -19.07 -0.15
N LEU A 253 -12.82 -19.07 1.06
CA LEU A 253 -13.44 -17.88 1.66
C LEU A 253 -12.42 -16.77 1.90
N ILE A 254 -11.24 -17.11 2.42
CA ILE A 254 -10.13 -16.15 2.62
C ILE A 254 -9.72 -15.54 1.27
N LYS A 255 -9.55 -16.36 0.23
CA LYS A 255 -9.16 -15.89 -1.11
C LYS A 255 -10.25 -15.06 -1.79
N LEU A 256 -11.53 -15.37 -1.59
CA LEU A 256 -12.64 -14.54 -2.07
C LEU A 256 -12.69 -13.18 -1.35
N TYR A 257 -12.42 -13.16 -0.05
CA TYR A 257 -12.31 -11.91 0.70
C TYR A 257 -11.16 -11.04 0.16
N LEU A 258 -9.99 -11.64 -0.11
CA LEU A 258 -8.87 -10.96 -0.76
C LEU A 258 -9.24 -10.44 -2.16
N LEU A 259 -9.90 -11.24 -2.99
CA LEU A 259 -10.34 -10.81 -4.32
C LEU A 259 -11.30 -9.60 -4.25
N ARG A 260 -12.22 -9.60 -3.28
CA ARG A 260 -13.14 -8.48 -3.05
C ARG A 260 -12.39 -7.23 -2.59
N ALA A 261 -11.46 -7.38 -1.65
CA ALA A 261 -10.66 -6.27 -1.14
C ALA A 261 -9.76 -5.65 -2.24
N LEU A 262 -9.13 -6.49 -3.07
CA LEU A 262 -8.39 -6.08 -4.26
C LEU A 262 -9.27 -5.25 -5.21
N THR A 263 -10.48 -5.75 -5.50
CA THR A 263 -11.43 -5.03 -6.36
C THR A 263 -11.79 -3.66 -5.78
N GLY A 264 -12.04 -3.59 -4.47
CA GLY A 264 -12.32 -2.33 -3.78
C GLY A 264 -11.16 -1.33 -3.87
N LEU A 265 -9.92 -1.80 -3.66
CA LEU A 265 -8.72 -0.96 -3.78
C LEU A 265 -8.55 -0.43 -5.21
N CYS A 266 -8.65 -1.29 -6.22
CA CYS A 266 -8.46 -0.86 -7.60
C CYS A 266 -9.57 0.10 -8.06
N SER A 267 -10.83 -0.14 -7.71
CA SER A 267 -11.92 0.81 -8.01
C SER A 267 -11.71 2.17 -7.33
N PHE A 268 -11.17 2.19 -6.11
CA PHE A 268 -10.79 3.45 -5.46
C PHE A 268 -9.70 4.18 -6.26
N LEU A 269 -8.62 3.49 -6.63
CA LEU A 269 -7.49 4.08 -7.38
C LEU A 269 -7.90 4.58 -8.76
N GLU A 270 -8.76 3.84 -9.48
CA GLU A 270 -9.31 4.25 -10.77
C GLU A 270 -10.16 5.53 -10.63
N SER A 271 -11.05 5.59 -9.62
CA SER A 271 -11.88 6.78 -9.38
C SER A 271 -11.07 8.03 -9.00
N ALA A 272 -9.94 7.85 -8.33
CA ALA A 272 -9.02 8.93 -8.00
C ALA A 272 -8.28 9.44 -9.24
N ALA A 273 -7.93 8.55 -10.19
CA ALA A 273 -7.28 8.91 -11.44
C ALA A 273 -8.20 9.66 -12.42
N GLU A 274 -9.51 9.37 -12.43
CA GLU A 274 -10.49 10.07 -13.28
C GLU A 274 -10.85 11.49 -12.80
N THR A 275 -10.53 11.80 -11.54
CA THR A 275 -10.86 13.09 -10.90
C THR A 275 -9.67 14.06 -10.82
N ALA A 276 -8.46 13.60 -11.19
CA ALA A 276 -7.22 14.38 -11.25
C ALA A 276 -6.95 14.94 -12.66
#